data_AF-A0A449G5K3-F1
#
_entry.id   AF-A0A449G5K3-F1
#
_cell.length_a   1.000
_cell.length_b   1.000
_cell.length_c   1.000
_cell.angle_alpha   90.00
_cell.angle_beta   90.00
_cell.angle_gamma   90.00
#
_symmetry.space_group_name_H-M   'P 1'
#
loop_
_entity.id
_entity.type
_entity.pdbx_description
1 polymer ?
#
loop_
_entity_poly.entity_id
_entity_poly.type
_entity_poly.pdbx_seq_one_letter_code
_entity_poly.pdbx_strand_id
1 'polypeptide(L)'
;MRSSIVGGVIAVNTLVRIRPAAVSRFRVLDIDGDHATIEAADEVPGRYPFRMRLADLIPDDQAATTPTTTTGTSRIPLSRGKIHKLSPFPHNTLCCMGLSRSGHRLGPAALCCRFWTLGGTQVTSDAAARRARLETAYRNARGPVAYLDESYQVAHTAVPAARTFYIFTAVVVEHAQMEELRAGLVEIAGSRWWHTTEALQSTDGRAKTEDMLSFLSEGPEVSIISLEMPIGPNDRDGEAARRACYRGLASQLAAGRDDAWQPVDLLVLEERNQRALQNRDARNHRELLADKLVPRGTVMHPTSPAVELLLWLPDLVSSAYRRSLTHHDQTKKLFDIVRDRAHFVDPLH
;
A
#
# COMPACT_ATOMS: atom_id res chain seq x y z
N MET A 1 -40.21 -3.36 -20.25
CA MET A 1 -39.61 -2.12 -19.71
C MET A 1 -40.31 -1.79 -18.40
N ARG A 2 -39.72 -2.18 -17.27
CA ARG A 2 -40.19 -1.76 -15.95
C ARG A 2 -39.10 -0.84 -15.39
N SER A 3 -39.42 0.45 -15.34
CA SER A 3 -38.62 1.45 -14.64
C SER A 3 -39.11 1.45 -13.20
N SER A 4 -38.33 0.88 -12.28
CA SER A 4 -38.57 0.96 -10.83
C SER A 4 -37.64 2.02 -10.27
N ILE A 5 -38.22 3.19 -10.01
CA ILE A 5 -37.57 4.32 -9.33
C ILE A 5 -37.72 4.07 -7.82
N VAL A 6 -36.60 3.88 -7.12
CA VAL A 6 -36.55 3.92 -5.65
C VAL A 6 -35.54 5.00 -5.27
N GLY A 7 -35.99 5.99 -4.49
CA GLY A 7 -35.15 6.94 -3.76
C GLY A 7 -34.13 7.73 -4.58
N GLY A 8 -34.58 8.73 -5.34
CA GLY A 8 -33.72 9.85 -5.76
C GLY A 8 -32.47 9.51 -6.58
N VAL A 9 -32.65 9.51 -7.91
CA VAL A 9 -31.65 9.86 -8.95
C VAL A 9 -30.55 8.82 -9.28
N ILE A 10 -30.81 7.52 -9.18
CA ILE A 10 -29.94 6.52 -9.82
C ILE A 10 -30.76 5.66 -10.78
N ALA A 11 -30.48 5.81 -12.08
CA ALA A 11 -31.13 5.06 -13.15
C ALA A 11 -30.07 4.29 -13.98
N VAL A 12 -30.54 3.36 -14.80
CA VAL A 12 -29.68 2.72 -15.80
C VAL A 12 -29.09 3.78 -16.73
N ASN A 13 -27.81 3.64 -17.05
CA ASN A 13 -26.94 4.57 -17.75
C ASN A 13 -26.56 5.86 -16.99
N THR A 14 -26.96 6.02 -15.73
CA THR A 14 -26.47 7.12 -14.89
C THR A 14 -25.00 6.89 -14.51
N LEU A 15 -24.23 7.98 -14.44
CA LEU A 15 -22.89 7.97 -13.87
C LEU A 15 -22.99 8.13 -12.36
N VAL A 16 -22.32 7.24 -11.64
CA VAL A 16 -22.31 7.17 -10.19
C VAL A 16 -20.88 7.03 -9.69
N ARG A 17 -20.66 7.46 -8.45
CA ARG A 17 -19.47 7.20 -7.65
C ARG A 17 -19.86 6.33 -6.47
N ILE A 18 -18.90 5.59 -5.97
CA ILE A 18 -19.10 4.73 -4.79
C ILE A 18 -18.87 5.53 -3.49
N ARG A 19 -18.14 6.66 -3.57
CA ARG A 19 -17.88 7.56 -2.43
C ARG A 19 -17.93 9.03 -2.87
N PRO A 20 -18.23 9.98 -1.96
CA PRO A 20 -18.35 11.40 -2.31
C PRO A 20 -17.09 12.01 -2.93
N ALA A 21 -15.91 11.54 -2.51
CA ALA A 21 -14.61 12.00 -3.00
C ALA A 21 -13.91 11.01 -3.95
N ALA A 22 -14.50 9.83 -4.20
CA ALA A 22 -13.89 8.80 -5.04
C ALA A 22 -13.69 9.33 -6.45
N VAL A 23 -12.48 9.23 -7.00
CA VAL A 23 -12.16 9.70 -8.36
C VAL A 23 -12.89 8.88 -9.43
N SER A 24 -13.07 7.58 -9.17
CA SER A 24 -13.65 6.61 -10.10
C SER A 24 -15.14 6.84 -10.37
N ARG A 25 -15.49 6.86 -11.66
CA ARG A 25 -16.88 6.97 -12.14
C ARG A 25 -17.32 5.66 -12.76
N PHE A 26 -18.54 5.25 -12.45
CA PHE A 26 -19.15 4.02 -12.94
C PHE A 26 -20.45 4.32 -13.66
N ARG A 27 -20.74 3.58 -14.72
CA ARG A 27 -22.02 3.59 -15.40
C ARG A 27 -22.88 2.46 -14.86
N VAL A 28 -24.11 2.78 -14.47
CA VAL A 28 -25.11 1.77 -14.11
C VAL A 28 -25.58 1.05 -15.37
N LEU A 29 -25.45 -0.27 -15.40
CA LEU A 29 -25.87 -1.12 -16.52
C LEU A 29 -27.25 -1.74 -16.30
N ASP A 30 -27.55 -2.14 -15.07
CA ASP A 30 -28.84 -2.73 -14.70
C ASP A 30 -29.16 -2.47 -13.23
N ILE A 31 -30.44 -2.52 -12.85
CA ILE A 31 -30.91 -2.37 -11.48
C ILE A 31 -31.85 -3.54 -11.15
N ASP A 32 -31.47 -4.33 -10.14
CA ASP A 32 -32.24 -5.47 -9.63
C ASP A 32 -32.44 -5.33 -8.11
N GLY A 33 -33.64 -4.88 -7.74
CA GLY A 33 -34.03 -4.66 -6.35
C GLY A 33 -33.28 -3.49 -5.72
N ASP A 34 -32.56 -3.78 -4.63
CA ASP A 34 -31.70 -2.87 -3.88
C ASP A 34 -30.25 -2.82 -4.41
N HIS A 35 -29.97 -3.48 -5.53
CA HIS A 35 -28.65 -3.53 -6.14
C HIS A 35 -28.65 -3.02 -7.58
N ALA A 36 -27.52 -2.47 -8.00
CA ALA A 36 -27.20 -2.09 -9.36
C ALA A 36 -25.99 -2.87 -9.86
N THR A 37 -26.01 -3.29 -11.12
CA THR A 37 -24.80 -3.72 -11.83
C THR A 37 -24.16 -2.49 -12.45
N ILE A 38 -22.90 -2.23 -12.14
CA ILE A 38 -22.15 -1.06 -12.59
C ILE A 38 -20.86 -1.49 -13.30
N GLU A 39 -20.35 -0.62 -14.18
CA GLU A 39 -19.11 -0.83 -14.92
C GLU A 39 -18.31 0.49 -14.96
N ALA A 40 -16.98 0.43 -14.98
CA ALA A 40 -16.14 1.62 -15.12
C ALA A 40 -16.52 2.46 -16.36
N ALA A 41 -16.75 3.77 -16.15
CA ALA A 41 -17.19 4.68 -17.21
C ALA A 41 -16.08 5.00 -18.21
N ASP A 42 -14.82 5.04 -17.74
CA ASP A 42 -13.64 5.36 -18.54
C ASP A 42 -13.15 4.13 -19.32
N GLU A 43 -12.59 4.33 -20.51
CA GLU A 43 -12.05 3.25 -21.37
C GLU A 43 -10.77 2.66 -20.76
N VAL A 44 -10.97 1.74 -19.81
CA VAL A 44 -9.91 0.96 -19.19
C VAL A 44 -9.88 -0.47 -19.76
N PRO A 45 -8.71 -1.06 -20.05
CA PRO A 45 -8.63 -2.44 -20.51
C PRO A 45 -9.13 -3.41 -19.42
N GLY A 46 -10.14 -4.22 -19.74
CA GLY A 46 -10.68 -5.25 -18.82
C GLY A 46 -11.85 -4.76 -17.98
N ARG A 47 -12.86 -4.15 -18.61
CA ARG A 47 -14.11 -3.81 -17.93
C ARG A 47 -14.88 -5.08 -17.55
N TYR A 48 -15.18 -5.23 -16.28
CA TYR A 48 -16.06 -6.28 -15.77
C TYR A 48 -17.22 -5.62 -15.02
N PRO A 49 -18.47 -5.88 -15.41
CA PRO A 49 -19.63 -5.47 -14.63
C PRO A 49 -19.61 -6.13 -13.26
N PHE A 50 -19.85 -5.37 -12.20
CA PHE A 50 -19.99 -5.90 -10.84
C PHE A 50 -21.20 -5.31 -10.13
N ARG A 51 -21.67 -6.00 -9.08
CA ARG A 51 -22.94 -5.69 -8.39
C ARG A 51 -22.68 -4.89 -7.11
N MET A 52 -23.41 -3.80 -6.93
CA MET A 52 -23.28 -2.84 -5.84
C MET A 52 -24.65 -2.51 -5.25
N ARG A 53 -24.75 -2.12 -3.97
CA ARG A 53 -26.02 -1.68 -3.39
C ARG A 53 -26.35 -0.27 -3.86
N LEU A 54 -27.61 0.00 -4.15
CA LEU A 54 -28.07 1.35 -4.53
C LEU A 54 -27.79 2.38 -3.45
N ALA A 55 -27.83 1.99 -2.17
CA ALA A 55 -27.56 2.89 -1.04
C ALA A 55 -26.10 3.36 -0.96
N ASP A 56 -25.18 2.62 -1.59
CA ASP A 56 -23.74 2.91 -1.58
C ASP A 56 -23.31 3.67 -2.86
N LEU A 57 -24.26 4.01 -3.74
CA LEU A 57 -24.00 4.77 -4.96
C LEU A 57 -24.42 6.23 -4.80
N ILE A 58 -23.59 7.13 -5.32
CA ILE A 58 -23.79 8.57 -5.28
C ILE A 58 -23.81 9.09 -6.73
N PRO A 59 -24.85 9.80 -7.18
CA PRO A 59 -24.86 10.42 -8.49
C PRO A 59 -23.63 11.32 -8.71
N ASP A 60 -22.97 11.20 -9.87
CA ASP A 60 -21.73 11.94 -10.18
C ASP A 60 -21.91 13.47 -10.10
N ASP A 61 -23.12 13.97 -10.38
CA ASP A 61 -23.50 15.38 -10.29
C ASP A 61 -23.70 15.89 -8.85
N GLN A 62 -23.91 14.99 -7.88
CA GLN A 62 -24.05 15.32 -6.46
C GLN A 62 -22.73 15.25 -5.68
N ALA A 63 -21.71 14.57 -6.23
CA ALA A 63 -20.40 14.42 -5.60
C ALA A 63 -19.57 15.74 -5.55
N ALA A 64 -19.96 16.78 -6.29
CA ALA A 64 -19.17 18.01 -6.45
C ALA A 64 -19.51 19.15 -5.45
N THR A 65 -20.29 18.91 -4.39
CA THR A 65 -20.67 19.99 -3.45
C THR A 65 -19.79 20.05 -2.20
N THR A 66 -18.51 20.41 -2.38
CA THR A 66 -17.72 21.04 -1.31
C THR A 66 -17.56 22.52 -1.66
N PRO A 67 -17.84 23.48 -0.76
CA PRO A 67 -17.85 24.90 -1.10
C PRO A 67 -16.42 25.41 -1.34
N THR A 68 -16.14 25.80 -2.59
CA THR A 68 -14.94 26.56 -2.95
C THR A 68 -14.97 27.91 -2.24
N THR A 69 -14.14 28.10 -1.21
CA THR A 69 -13.91 29.40 -0.60
C THR A 69 -13.25 30.34 -1.63
N THR A 70 -14.07 31.22 -2.20
CA THR A 70 -13.68 32.37 -3.02
C THR A 70 -12.63 33.21 -2.31
N THR A 71 -11.38 33.17 -2.77
CA THR A 71 -10.36 34.12 -2.32
C THR A 71 -10.54 35.43 -3.10
N GLY A 72 -11.18 36.38 -2.43
CA GLY A 72 -11.38 37.74 -2.90
C GLY A 72 -10.06 38.47 -3.12
N THR A 73 -10.00 39.16 -4.25
CA THR A 73 -8.96 40.11 -4.64
C THR A 73 -8.91 41.26 -3.62
N SER A 74 -7.76 41.45 -2.95
CA SER A 74 -7.45 42.71 -2.26
C SER A 74 -6.13 43.26 -2.78
N ARG A 75 -6.22 44.45 -3.38
CA ARG A 75 -5.09 45.30 -3.79
C ARG A 75 -4.56 46.09 -2.58
N ILE A 76 -3.36 46.69 -2.80
CA ILE A 76 -2.76 47.89 -2.17
C ILE A 76 -1.62 47.56 -1.17
N PRO A 77 -0.45 48.27 -1.17
CA PRO A 77 0.31 48.92 -2.24
C PRO A 77 1.84 48.62 -2.21
N LEU A 78 2.52 49.03 -3.28
CA LEU A 78 3.98 49.12 -3.41
C LEU A 78 4.62 50.06 -2.36
N SER A 79 5.65 49.58 -1.68
CA SER A 79 6.69 50.44 -1.08
C SER A 79 8.07 50.10 -1.64
N ARG A 80 8.71 51.11 -2.23
CA ARG A 80 10.07 51.12 -2.79
C ARG A 80 11.12 50.76 -1.72
N GLY A 81 12.03 49.84 -2.06
CA GLY A 81 13.23 49.54 -1.26
C GLY A 81 14.37 48.99 -2.12
N LYS A 82 15.30 49.89 -2.47
CA LYS A 82 16.66 49.74 -3.03
C LYS A 82 17.20 48.32 -3.32
N ILE A 83 17.53 48.11 -4.59
CA ILE A 83 18.35 47.00 -5.11
C ILE A 83 19.83 47.36 -4.92
N HIS A 84 20.58 46.54 -4.17
CA HIS A 84 22.04 46.49 -4.25
C HIS A 84 22.46 45.28 -5.09
N LYS A 85 23.19 45.57 -6.17
CA LYS A 85 23.92 44.65 -7.04
C LYS A 85 24.91 43.81 -6.22
N LEU A 86 24.94 42.50 -6.44
CA LEU A 86 26.17 41.71 -6.38
C LEU A 86 26.15 40.65 -7.50
N SER A 87 27.28 40.59 -8.19
CA SER A 87 27.57 39.87 -9.43
C SER A 87 27.71 38.34 -9.26
N PRO A 88 27.71 37.58 -10.38
CA PRO A 88 27.68 36.12 -10.41
C PRO A 88 29.08 35.51 -10.65
N PHE A 89 29.34 34.29 -10.16
CA PHE A 89 30.44 33.41 -10.59
C PHE A 89 30.21 31.99 -10.02
N PRO A 90 30.76 30.91 -10.61
CA PRO A 90 30.41 30.38 -11.92
C PRO A 90 30.16 28.86 -11.93
N HIS A 91 29.71 28.38 -13.08
CA HIS A 91 29.84 26.99 -13.53
C HIS A 91 31.28 26.47 -13.42
N ASN A 92 31.42 25.21 -13.03
CA ASN A 92 32.61 24.45 -13.35
C ASN A 92 32.21 23.07 -13.87
N THR A 93 32.68 22.78 -15.08
CA THR A 93 32.52 21.51 -15.79
C THR A 93 33.91 20.90 -15.97
N LEU A 94 33.96 19.56 -15.85
CA LEU A 94 34.99 18.65 -16.38
C LEU A 94 36.40 18.65 -15.77
N CYS A 95 36.74 17.53 -15.10
CA CYS A 95 37.99 16.82 -15.35
C CYS A 95 37.91 15.37 -14.85
N CYS A 96 37.90 14.40 -15.78
CA CYS A 96 38.21 13.00 -15.49
C CYS A 96 38.80 12.33 -16.74
N MET A 97 40.12 12.23 -16.79
CA MET A 97 40.84 11.21 -17.55
C MET A 97 42.06 10.77 -16.74
N GLY A 98 42.25 9.46 -16.60
CA GLY A 98 43.59 8.87 -16.51
C GLY A 98 43.98 8.11 -15.23
N LEU A 99 43.70 6.80 -15.22
CA LEU A 99 44.64 5.69 -14.96
C LEU A 99 45.32 5.52 -13.57
N SER A 100 44.97 4.41 -12.89
CA SER A 100 45.85 3.22 -12.72
C SER A 100 45.90 2.62 -11.29
N ARG A 101 45.51 1.34 -11.22
CA ARG A 101 45.99 0.22 -10.37
C ARG A 101 46.10 0.39 -8.84
N SER A 102 45.26 -0.34 -8.08
CA SER A 102 45.59 -1.67 -7.51
C SER A 102 44.72 -2.03 -6.28
N GLY A 103 44.30 -3.30 -6.24
CA GLY A 103 43.97 -4.15 -5.09
C GLY A 103 43.19 -3.59 -3.89
N HIS A 104 41.93 -4.00 -3.71
CA HIS A 104 41.51 -4.96 -2.67
C HIS A 104 39.97 -5.08 -2.53
N ARG A 105 39.51 -6.34 -2.59
CA ARG A 105 38.28 -6.97 -2.04
C ARG A 105 37.03 -6.08 -1.85
N LEU A 106 36.08 -6.23 -2.78
CA LEU A 106 34.69 -5.77 -2.65
C LEU A 106 33.88 -6.75 -1.78
N GLY A 107 33.18 -6.21 -0.77
CA GLY A 107 32.09 -6.88 -0.06
C GLY A 107 30.78 -6.86 -0.87
N PRO A 108 29.77 -7.66 -0.53
CA PRO A 108 28.57 -7.78 -1.35
C PRO A 108 27.65 -6.58 -1.14
N ALA A 109 27.66 -5.65 -2.09
CA ALA A 109 26.51 -4.81 -2.40
C ALA A 109 25.65 -5.61 -3.40
N ALA A 110 24.51 -6.14 -2.94
CA ALA A 110 23.57 -6.81 -3.82
C ALA A 110 22.77 -5.77 -4.60
N LEU A 111 23.26 -5.45 -5.80
CA LEU A 111 22.48 -4.84 -6.87
C LEU A 111 21.31 -5.78 -7.21
N CYS A 112 20.10 -5.33 -6.92
CA CYS A 112 18.90 -5.84 -7.56
C CYS A 112 18.80 -5.19 -8.95
N CYS A 113 19.30 -5.86 -10.00
CA CYS A 113 18.93 -5.52 -11.37
C CYS A 113 19.38 -6.58 -12.39
N ARG A 114 18.36 -7.08 -13.10
CA ARG A 114 18.29 -7.42 -14.54
C ARG A 114 17.98 -8.88 -14.92
N PHE A 115 16.72 -9.00 -15.33
CA PHE A 115 16.24 -9.39 -16.66
C PHE A 115 16.22 -10.87 -17.03
N TRP A 116 14.98 -11.36 -17.07
CA TRP A 116 14.54 -12.50 -17.84
C TRP A 116 14.56 -12.24 -19.35
N THR A 117 15.08 -13.20 -20.10
CA THR A 117 14.62 -13.48 -21.46
C THR A 117 14.63 -14.98 -21.70
N LEU A 118 13.61 -15.44 -22.44
CA LEU A 118 13.33 -16.80 -22.94
C LEU A 118 12.55 -17.73 -22.00
N GLY A 119 11.22 -17.65 -22.07
CA GLY A 119 10.33 -18.66 -21.49
C GLY A 119 8.84 -18.29 -21.49
N GLY A 120 8.28 -17.74 -22.56
CA GLY A 120 6.91 -17.16 -22.56
C GLY A 120 5.75 -18.11 -22.20
N THR A 121 5.98 -19.43 -22.08
CA THR A 121 4.92 -20.42 -21.85
C THR A 121 4.86 -20.96 -20.42
N GLN A 122 5.99 -21.01 -19.68
CA GLN A 122 6.04 -21.57 -18.31
C GLN A 122 5.59 -20.56 -17.24
N VAL A 123 5.79 -19.28 -17.53
CA VAL A 123 5.69 -18.15 -16.60
C VAL A 123 4.24 -17.80 -16.33
N THR A 124 3.45 -17.77 -17.39
CA THR A 124 2.02 -17.50 -17.35
C THR A 124 1.30 -18.61 -16.60
N SER A 125 1.78 -19.86 -16.72
CA SER A 125 1.22 -21.02 -15.99
C SER A 125 1.47 -20.95 -14.48
N ASP A 126 2.65 -20.48 -14.04
CA ASP A 126 2.96 -20.34 -12.61
C ASP A 126 2.19 -19.18 -11.98
N ALA A 127 2.16 -18.02 -12.64
CA ALA A 127 1.38 -16.86 -12.16
C ALA A 127 -0.13 -17.17 -12.06
N ALA A 128 -0.69 -17.89 -13.05
CA ALA A 128 -2.08 -18.33 -13.03
C ALA A 128 -2.34 -19.35 -11.91
N ALA A 129 -1.45 -20.31 -11.71
CA ALA A 129 -1.56 -21.28 -10.62
C ALA A 129 -1.48 -20.61 -9.24
N ARG A 130 -0.59 -19.64 -9.07
CA ARG A 130 -0.48 -18.83 -7.86
C ARG A 130 -1.75 -18.03 -7.60
N ARG A 131 -2.30 -17.38 -8.64
CA ARG A 131 -3.60 -16.69 -8.57
C ARG A 131 -4.70 -17.65 -8.11
N ALA A 132 -4.82 -18.82 -8.73
CA ALA A 132 -5.85 -19.80 -8.38
C ALA A 132 -5.77 -20.30 -6.93
N ARG A 133 -4.55 -20.44 -6.39
CA ARG A 133 -4.34 -20.77 -4.97
C ARG A 133 -4.80 -19.62 -4.06
N LEU A 134 -4.49 -18.39 -4.42
CA LEU A 134 -4.93 -17.21 -3.67
C LEU A 134 -6.46 -17.04 -3.70
N GLU A 135 -7.09 -17.19 -4.87
CA GLU A 135 -8.56 -17.17 -5.00
C GLU A 135 -9.22 -18.26 -4.15
N THR A 136 -8.59 -19.43 -4.04
CA THR A 136 -9.06 -20.48 -3.14
C THR A 136 -8.92 -20.09 -1.67
N ALA A 137 -7.83 -19.41 -1.30
CA ALA A 137 -7.69 -18.88 0.05
C ALA A 137 -8.77 -17.83 0.36
N TYR A 138 -9.07 -16.92 -0.57
CA TYR A 138 -10.14 -15.93 -0.42
C TYR A 138 -11.52 -16.56 -0.22
N ARG A 139 -11.85 -17.60 -0.99
CA ARG A 139 -13.14 -18.29 -0.82
C ARG A 139 -13.27 -19.01 0.53
N ASN A 140 -12.15 -19.36 1.17
CA ASN A 140 -12.13 -20.08 2.43
C ASN A 140 -12.01 -19.16 3.65
N ALA A 141 -11.61 -17.89 3.44
CA ALA A 141 -11.55 -16.89 4.50
C ALA A 141 -12.96 -16.56 4.99
N ARG A 142 -13.13 -16.38 6.29
CA ARG A 142 -14.46 -16.14 6.90
C ARG A 142 -14.71 -14.69 7.29
N GLY A 143 -13.65 -13.92 7.41
CA GLY A 143 -13.69 -12.50 7.79
C GLY A 143 -12.85 -11.66 6.82
N PRO A 144 -12.47 -10.44 7.23
CA PRO A 144 -11.58 -9.63 6.42
C PRO A 144 -10.21 -10.28 6.26
N VAL A 145 -9.47 -9.83 5.24
CA VAL A 145 -8.13 -10.31 4.95
C VAL A 145 -7.11 -9.25 5.32
N ALA A 146 -6.02 -9.67 5.96
CA ALA A 146 -4.89 -8.80 6.22
C ALA A 146 -3.84 -8.93 5.12
N TYR A 147 -3.46 -7.80 4.52
CA TYR A 147 -2.33 -7.68 3.59
C TYR A 147 -1.12 -7.16 4.33
N LEU A 148 0.00 -7.88 4.25
CA LEU A 148 1.17 -7.65 5.07
C LEU A 148 2.40 -7.32 4.22
N ASP A 149 3.16 -6.33 4.68
CA ASP A 149 4.47 -5.99 4.15
C ASP A 149 5.38 -5.42 5.25
N GLU A 150 6.68 -5.33 4.97
CA GLU A 150 7.71 -4.93 5.92
C GLU A 150 8.59 -3.78 5.43
N SER A 151 9.09 -3.00 6.39
CA SER A 151 10.12 -2.01 6.13
C SER A 151 11.09 -1.95 7.29
N TYR A 152 12.39 -2.00 7.00
CA TYR A 152 13.39 -2.11 8.06
C TYR A 152 14.68 -1.37 7.74
N GLN A 153 15.45 -1.12 8.79
CA GLN A 153 16.80 -0.62 8.70
C GLN A 153 17.65 -1.33 9.76
N VAL A 154 18.52 -2.23 9.31
CA VAL A 154 19.42 -3.00 10.18
C VAL A 154 20.79 -2.33 10.29
N ALA A 155 21.52 -2.66 11.36
CA ALA A 155 22.82 -2.10 11.63
C ALA A 155 23.82 -2.47 10.52
N HIS A 156 24.55 -1.47 10.04
CA HIS A 156 25.67 -1.64 9.12
C HIS A 156 26.58 -0.42 9.25
N THR A 157 27.67 -0.35 8.48
CA THR A 157 28.70 0.70 8.64
C THR A 157 28.16 2.12 8.64
N ALA A 158 27.10 2.41 7.88
CA ALA A 158 26.48 3.74 7.79
C ALA A 158 25.29 3.96 8.75
N VAL A 159 24.79 2.90 9.40
CA VAL A 159 23.64 2.99 10.31
C VAL A 159 24.01 2.41 11.68
N PRO A 160 24.11 3.26 12.72
CA PRO A 160 24.37 2.79 14.08
C PRO A 160 23.16 2.02 14.63
N ALA A 161 23.41 1.12 15.58
CA ALA A 161 22.38 0.30 16.23
C ALA A 161 21.20 1.13 16.78
N ALA A 162 21.47 2.32 17.33
CA ALA A 162 20.44 3.22 17.87
C ALA A 162 19.46 3.78 16.81
N ARG A 163 19.75 3.63 15.52
CA ARG A 163 18.90 4.08 14.40
C ARG A 163 18.30 2.89 13.63
N THR A 164 18.36 1.70 14.19
CA THR A 164 17.77 0.51 13.57
C THR A 164 16.31 0.39 13.93
N PHE A 165 15.53 -0.20 13.02
CA PHE A 165 14.11 -0.46 13.26
C PHE A 165 13.61 -1.58 12.38
N TYR A 166 12.57 -2.25 12.84
CA TYR A 166 11.79 -3.21 12.08
C TYR A 166 10.32 -2.83 12.14
N ILE A 167 9.71 -2.57 10.98
CA ILE A 167 8.28 -2.28 10.83
C ILE A 167 7.66 -3.47 10.12
N PHE A 168 6.58 -3.99 10.68
CA PHE A 168 5.71 -4.96 10.03
C PHE A 168 4.31 -4.39 10.03
N THR A 169 3.78 -4.15 8.83
CA THR A 169 2.49 -3.49 8.65
C THR A 169 1.49 -4.48 8.09
N ALA A 170 0.25 -4.43 8.59
CA ALA A 170 -0.90 -5.06 8.01
C ALA A 170 -1.94 -3.99 7.62
N VAL A 171 -2.62 -4.17 6.50
CA VAL A 171 -3.85 -3.44 6.16
C VAL A 171 -4.98 -4.45 6.07
N VAL A 172 -6.02 -4.26 6.88
CA VAL A 172 -7.19 -5.14 6.96
C VAL A 172 -8.26 -4.66 6.00
N VAL A 173 -8.67 -5.55 5.09
CA VAL A 173 -9.58 -5.25 3.99
C VAL A 173 -10.74 -6.23 4.01
N GLU A 174 -11.95 -5.67 4.01
CA GLU A 174 -13.18 -6.45 3.86
C GLU A 174 -13.32 -6.99 2.43
N HIS A 175 -13.86 -8.20 2.28
CA HIS A 175 -14.02 -8.84 0.97
C HIS A 175 -14.76 -7.96 -0.05
N ALA A 176 -15.78 -7.24 0.40
CA ALA A 176 -16.58 -6.36 -0.44
C ALA A 176 -15.81 -5.15 -0.98
N GLN A 177 -14.69 -4.76 -0.36
CA GLN A 177 -13.88 -3.58 -0.75
C GLN A 177 -12.68 -3.95 -1.63
N MET A 178 -12.33 -5.24 -1.71
CA MET A 178 -11.11 -5.68 -2.40
C MET A 178 -11.05 -5.26 -3.88
N GLU A 179 -12.15 -5.36 -4.61
CA GLU A 179 -12.18 -5.02 -6.04
C GLU A 179 -12.06 -3.51 -6.26
N GLU A 180 -12.79 -2.71 -5.48
CA GLU A 180 -12.71 -1.24 -5.50
C GLU A 180 -11.29 -0.77 -5.20
N LEU A 181 -10.67 -1.30 -4.14
CA LEU A 181 -9.30 -0.95 -3.78
C LEU A 181 -8.30 -1.32 -4.88
N ARG A 182 -8.40 -2.52 -5.48
CA ARG A 182 -7.54 -2.92 -6.60
C ARG A 182 -7.70 -1.97 -7.80
N ALA A 183 -8.94 -1.59 -8.13
CA ALA A 183 -9.22 -0.70 -9.25
C ALA A 183 -8.67 0.71 -8.99
N GLY A 184 -8.96 1.29 -7.81
CA GLY A 184 -8.49 2.62 -7.43
C GLY A 184 -6.98 2.73 -7.37
N LEU A 185 -6.29 1.70 -6.84
CA LEU A 185 -4.83 1.65 -6.84
C LEU A 185 -4.24 1.66 -8.26
N VAL A 186 -4.81 0.90 -9.19
CA VAL A 186 -4.34 0.87 -10.59
C VAL A 186 -4.61 2.19 -11.29
N GLU A 187 -5.77 2.80 -11.03
CA GLU A 187 -6.15 4.10 -11.59
C GLU A 187 -5.16 5.19 -11.17
N ILE A 188 -4.87 5.31 -9.86
CA ILE A 188 -3.93 6.30 -9.33
C ILE A 188 -2.50 6.03 -9.82
N ALA A 189 -2.08 4.76 -9.85
CA ALA A 189 -0.77 4.40 -10.37
C ALA A 189 -0.61 4.74 -11.86
N GLY A 190 -1.70 4.64 -12.63
CA GLY A 190 -1.69 4.61 -14.09
C GLY A 190 -1.04 3.34 -14.66
N SER A 191 -0.82 2.31 -13.83
CA SER A 191 -0.19 1.05 -14.24
C SER A 191 -0.52 -0.09 -13.27
N ARG A 192 -0.19 -1.33 -13.64
CA ARG A 192 -0.31 -2.52 -12.76
C ARG A 192 0.99 -2.84 -12.01
N TRP A 193 1.87 -1.87 -11.89
CA TRP A 193 3.13 -2.00 -11.19
C TRP A 193 3.33 -0.79 -10.27
N TRP A 194 3.75 -1.08 -9.04
CA TRP A 194 4.00 -0.07 -8.03
C TRP A 194 5.09 -0.55 -7.07
N HIS A 195 6.00 0.35 -6.74
CA HIS A 195 6.92 0.20 -5.62
C HIS A 195 7.07 1.57 -4.96
N THR A 196 6.57 1.72 -3.73
CA THR A 196 6.50 3.04 -3.07
C THR A 196 7.88 3.68 -2.90
N THR A 197 8.89 2.87 -2.60
CA THR A 197 10.27 3.34 -2.48
C THR A 197 10.79 3.98 -3.79
N GLU A 198 10.43 3.44 -4.94
CA GLU A 198 10.80 4.01 -6.25
C GLU A 198 9.94 5.23 -6.59
N ALA A 199 8.62 5.15 -6.37
CA ALA A 199 7.70 6.25 -6.62
C ALA A 199 8.13 7.54 -5.89
N LEU A 200 8.55 7.41 -4.63
CA LEU A 200 8.98 8.54 -3.80
C LEU A 200 10.28 9.24 -4.27
N GLN A 201 10.97 8.71 -5.29
CA GLN A 201 12.15 9.35 -5.89
C GLN A 201 11.79 10.46 -6.87
N SER A 202 10.54 10.50 -7.36
CA SER A 202 10.06 11.50 -8.33
C SER A 202 8.95 12.38 -7.75
N THR A 203 8.73 13.55 -8.34
CA THR A 203 7.62 14.44 -7.93
C THR A 203 6.26 13.82 -8.25
N ASP A 204 6.09 13.22 -9.43
CA ASP A 204 4.87 12.54 -9.85
C ASP A 204 4.54 11.36 -8.94
N GLY A 205 5.53 10.50 -8.65
CA GLY A 205 5.32 9.35 -7.77
C GLY A 205 5.04 9.75 -6.31
N ARG A 206 5.56 10.89 -5.82
CA ARG A 206 5.18 11.44 -4.51
C ARG A 206 3.71 11.88 -4.48
N ALA A 207 3.25 12.59 -5.51
CA ALA A 207 1.85 12.99 -5.62
C ALA A 207 0.93 11.77 -5.66
N LYS A 208 1.25 10.76 -6.48
CA LYS A 208 0.50 9.51 -6.53
C LYS A 208 0.53 8.73 -5.20
N THR A 209 1.64 8.77 -4.47
CA THR A 209 1.71 8.15 -3.13
C THR A 209 0.77 8.86 -2.16
N GLU A 210 0.72 10.18 -2.20
CA GLU A 210 -0.22 11.00 -1.41
C GLU A 210 -1.67 10.70 -1.77
N ASP A 211 -1.98 10.59 -3.06
CA ASP A 211 -3.32 10.24 -3.57
C ASP A 211 -3.73 8.82 -3.11
N MET A 212 -2.84 7.83 -3.19
CA MET A 212 -3.14 6.47 -2.73
C MET A 212 -3.34 6.38 -1.20
N LEU A 213 -2.55 7.12 -0.42
CA LEU A 213 -2.72 7.18 1.03
C LEU A 213 -4.04 7.88 1.40
N SER A 214 -4.43 8.91 0.66
CA SER A 214 -5.70 9.61 0.85
C SER A 214 -6.89 8.71 0.47
N PHE A 215 -6.78 8.00 -0.65
CA PHE A 215 -7.76 7.00 -1.07
C PHE A 215 -7.96 5.91 -0.01
N LEU A 216 -6.87 5.45 0.62
CA LEU A 216 -6.93 4.50 1.73
C LEU A 216 -7.57 5.11 2.99
N SER A 217 -7.23 6.36 3.35
CA SER A 217 -7.73 6.99 4.60
C SER A 217 -9.23 7.34 4.56
N GLU A 218 -9.77 7.57 3.37
CA GLU A 218 -11.21 7.77 3.15
C GLU A 218 -12.03 6.47 3.35
N GLY A 219 -11.40 5.31 3.24
CA GLY A 219 -12.06 4.01 3.38
C GLY A 219 -12.21 3.52 4.81
N PRO A 220 -12.92 2.39 5.02
CA PRO A 220 -13.04 1.75 6.33
C PRO A 220 -11.78 0.97 6.74
N GLU A 221 -10.80 0.81 5.84
CA GLU A 221 -9.63 -0.04 6.07
C GLU A 221 -8.79 0.45 7.24
N VAL A 222 -8.27 -0.51 8.01
CA VAL A 222 -7.48 -0.25 9.20
C VAL A 222 -6.06 -0.73 8.98
N SER A 223 -5.09 0.10 9.35
CA SER A 223 -3.67 -0.24 9.32
C SER A 223 -3.21 -0.65 10.72
N ILE A 224 -2.52 -1.78 10.84
CA ILE A 224 -1.91 -2.23 12.09
C ILE A 224 -0.40 -2.32 11.90
N ILE A 225 0.36 -1.72 12.81
CA ILE A 225 1.81 -1.60 12.71
C ILE A 225 2.44 -2.21 13.96
N SER A 226 3.28 -3.22 13.76
CA SER A 226 4.22 -3.69 14.78
C SER A 226 5.58 -3.06 14.54
N LEU A 227 6.16 -2.48 15.58
CA LEU A 227 7.43 -1.76 15.52
C LEU A 227 8.40 -2.28 16.59
N GLU A 228 9.60 -2.70 16.15
CA GLU A 228 10.74 -2.89 17.05
C GLU A 228 11.79 -1.83 16.76
N MET A 229 12.12 -1.01 17.77
CA MET A 229 13.11 0.05 17.66
C MET A 229 13.71 0.40 19.04
N PRO A 230 15.04 0.34 19.22
CA PRO A 230 16.02 -0.19 18.27
C PRO A 230 15.91 -1.72 18.13
N ILE A 231 16.43 -2.27 17.03
CA ILE A 231 16.63 -3.72 16.88
C ILE A 231 17.71 -4.18 17.89
N GLY A 232 17.51 -5.35 18.48
CA GLY A 232 18.44 -5.95 19.44
C GLY A 232 19.89 -6.03 18.91
N PRO A 233 20.92 -5.80 19.76
CA PRO A 233 22.32 -5.69 19.31
C PRO A 233 22.90 -6.98 18.70
N ASN A 234 22.29 -8.13 19.01
CA ASN A 234 22.68 -9.44 18.46
C ASN A 234 21.92 -9.79 17.17
N ASP A 235 20.88 -9.04 16.83
CA ASP A 235 20.04 -9.28 15.66
C ASP A 235 20.54 -8.44 14.46
N ARG A 236 21.64 -8.91 13.87
CA ARG A 236 22.32 -8.17 12.79
C ARG A 236 21.57 -8.22 11.47
N ASP A 237 20.80 -9.27 11.22
CA ASP A 237 20.00 -9.44 10.00
C ASP A 237 18.54 -9.00 10.19
N GLY A 238 18.13 -8.64 11.42
CA GLY A 238 16.79 -8.16 11.74
C GLY A 238 15.76 -9.29 11.82
N GLU A 239 16.18 -10.55 11.77
CA GLU A 239 15.25 -11.67 11.69
C GLU A 239 14.59 -11.99 13.02
N ALA A 240 15.26 -11.72 14.15
CA ALA A 240 14.63 -11.85 15.45
C ALA A 240 13.52 -10.79 15.60
N ALA A 241 13.79 -9.56 15.17
CA ALA A 241 12.83 -8.47 15.14
C ALA A 241 11.69 -8.73 14.15
N ARG A 242 11.98 -9.25 12.95
CA ARG A 242 10.96 -9.71 12.00
C ARG A 242 10.01 -10.72 12.65
N ARG A 243 10.58 -11.73 13.31
CA ARG A 243 9.82 -12.78 13.98
C ARG A 243 8.97 -12.20 15.11
N ALA A 244 9.53 -11.34 15.95
CA ALA A 244 8.81 -10.72 17.05
C ALA A 244 7.65 -9.84 16.55
N CYS A 245 7.91 -8.97 15.57
CA CYS A 245 6.89 -8.12 14.97
C CYS A 245 5.79 -8.95 14.27
N TYR A 246 6.15 -9.97 13.49
CA TYR A 246 5.18 -10.86 12.86
C TYR A 246 4.30 -11.56 13.90
N ARG A 247 4.91 -12.08 14.98
CA ARG A 247 4.18 -12.78 16.04
C ARG A 247 3.19 -11.87 16.75
N GLY A 248 3.61 -10.66 17.12
CA GLY A 248 2.73 -9.65 17.73
C GLY A 248 1.58 -9.30 16.80
N LEU A 249 1.89 -8.95 15.56
CA LEU A 249 0.92 -8.55 14.53
C LEU A 249 -0.10 -9.66 14.23
N ALA A 250 0.35 -10.88 13.92
CA ALA A 250 -0.52 -12.00 13.58
C ALA A 250 -1.43 -12.41 14.75
N SER A 251 -0.94 -12.34 15.99
CA SER A 251 -1.75 -12.65 17.19
C SER A 251 -2.87 -11.63 17.38
N GLN A 252 -2.58 -10.33 17.21
CA GLN A 252 -3.57 -9.26 17.34
C GLN A 252 -4.59 -9.26 16.19
N LEU A 253 -4.13 -9.53 14.96
CA LEU A 253 -5.01 -9.70 13.81
C LEU A 253 -5.99 -10.87 14.02
N ALA A 254 -5.49 -12.01 14.49
CA ALA A 254 -6.29 -13.20 14.71
C ALA A 254 -7.26 -13.08 15.89
N ALA A 255 -6.92 -12.28 16.91
CA ALA A 255 -7.80 -12.00 18.04
C ALA A 255 -8.92 -11.01 17.68
N GLY A 256 -8.67 -10.11 16.72
CA GLY A 256 -9.53 -8.95 16.50
C GLY A 256 -9.34 -7.89 17.60
N ARG A 257 -9.97 -6.74 17.41
CA ARG A 257 -10.08 -5.69 18.42
C ARG A 257 -11.43 -5.02 18.31
N ASP A 258 -12.17 -5.01 19.42
CA ASP A 258 -13.48 -4.36 19.51
C ASP A 258 -13.40 -2.93 18.98
N ASP A 259 -14.41 -2.56 18.18
CA ASP A 259 -14.55 -1.26 17.53
C ASP A 259 -13.39 -0.83 16.61
N ALA A 260 -12.47 -1.74 16.27
CA ALA A 260 -11.35 -1.45 15.36
C ALA A 260 -11.25 -2.43 14.19
N TRP A 261 -11.15 -3.74 14.42
CA TRP A 261 -11.14 -4.74 13.34
C TRP A 261 -11.67 -6.10 13.80
N GLN A 262 -12.31 -6.81 12.87
CA GLN A 262 -12.77 -8.17 13.11
C GLN A 262 -11.59 -9.16 13.11
N PRO A 263 -11.73 -10.32 13.79
CA PRO A 263 -10.74 -11.39 13.73
C PRO A 263 -10.41 -11.82 12.30
N VAL A 264 -9.12 -11.86 11.96
CA VAL A 264 -8.61 -12.24 10.64
C VAL A 264 -8.12 -13.69 10.63
N ASP A 265 -8.58 -14.49 9.66
CA ASP A 265 -8.11 -15.86 9.45
C ASP A 265 -7.29 -16.07 8.17
N LEU A 266 -7.07 -15.03 7.37
CA LEU A 266 -6.17 -15.06 6.21
C LEU A 266 -5.20 -13.87 6.22
N LEU A 267 -3.91 -14.18 6.25
CA LEU A 267 -2.78 -13.25 6.18
C LEU A 267 -2.10 -13.40 4.81
N VAL A 268 -2.23 -12.42 3.93
CA VAL A 268 -1.55 -12.38 2.63
C VAL A 268 -0.29 -11.55 2.77
N LEU A 269 0.87 -12.14 2.55
CA LEU A 269 2.18 -11.52 2.82
C LEU A 269 3.02 -11.47 1.55
N GLU A 270 3.79 -10.40 1.35
CA GLU A 270 4.80 -10.36 0.29
C GLU A 270 5.86 -11.46 0.50
N GLU A 271 6.05 -12.30 -0.53
CA GLU A 271 7.01 -13.39 -0.48
C GLU A 271 8.44 -12.88 -0.52
N ARG A 272 9.31 -13.50 0.28
CA ARG A 272 10.74 -13.19 0.27
C ARG A 272 11.41 -13.90 -0.90
N ASN A 273 12.36 -13.24 -1.57
CA ASN A 273 13.02 -13.78 -2.76
C ASN A 273 13.85 -15.07 -2.52
N GLN A 274 14.30 -15.34 -1.29
CA GLN A 274 15.12 -16.51 -0.99
C GLN A 274 14.30 -17.62 -0.35
N ARG A 275 14.38 -18.84 -0.90
CA ARG A 275 13.65 -20.01 -0.40
C ARG A 275 13.95 -20.35 1.07
N ALA A 276 15.18 -20.09 1.54
CA ALA A 276 15.54 -20.27 2.95
C ALA A 276 14.73 -19.34 3.87
N LEU A 277 14.50 -18.10 3.44
CA LEU A 277 13.72 -17.10 4.16
C LEU A 277 12.23 -17.42 4.12
N GLN A 278 11.71 -17.86 2.97
CA GLN A 278 10.33 -18.37 2.86
C GLN A 278 10.08 -19.55 3.81
N ASN A 279 11.04 -20.49 3.89
CA ASN A 279 10.96 -21.63 4.80
C ASN A 279 11.00 -21.21 6.28
N ARG A 280 11.68 -20.10 6.60
CA ARG A 280 11.68 -19.50 7.94
C ARG A 280 10.33 -18.87 8.26
N ASP A 281 9.75 -18.10 7.34
CA ASP A 281 8.41 -17.51 7.53
C ASP A 281 7.36 -18.62 7.75
N ALA A 282 7.39 -19.68 6.95
CA ALA A 282 6.51 -20.84 7.13
C ALA A 282 6.74 -21.60 8.44
N ARG A 283 7.96 -21.56 9.01
CA ARG A 283 8.26 -22.13 10.33
C ARG A 283 7.72 -21.24 11.44
N ASN A 284 7.97 -19.93 11.37
CA ASN A 284 7.49 -18.94 12.33
C ASN A 284 5.95 -18.99 12.45
N HIS A 285 5.23 -19.13 11.33
CA HIS A 285 3.78 -19.29 11.35
C HIS A 285 3.32 -20.60 11.99
N ARG A 286 4.03 -21.71 11.73
CA ARG A 286 3.74 -23.00 12.38
C ARG A 286 3.98 -22.96 13.89
N GLU A 287 4.98 -22.21 14.33
CA GLU A 287 5.24 -21.97 15.75
C GLU A 287 4.08 -21.20 16.40
N LEU A 288 3.56 -20.14 15.76
CA LEU A 288 2.36 -19.42 16.25
C LEU A 288 1.16 -20.34 16.46
N LEU A 289 0.92 -21.26 15.51
CA LEU A 289 -0.15 -22.25 15.60
C LEU A 289 0.09 -23.26 16.73
N ALA A 290 1.35 -23.71 16.89
CA ALA A 290 1.73 -24.66 17.93
C ALA A 290 1.63 -24.05 19.34
N ASP A 291 2.05 -22.79 19.47
CA ASP A 291 1.99 -21.99 20.70
C ASP A 291 0.54 -21.54 21.03
N LYS A 292 -0.41 -21.78 20.12
CA LYS A 292 -1.82 -21.37 20.23
C LYS A 292 -2.01 -19.85 20.33
N LEU A 293 -1.07 -19.08 19.77
CA LEU A 293 -1.15 -17.63 19.70
C LEU A 293 -2.09 -17.17 18.58
N VAL A 294 -2.28 -18.01 17.56
CA VAL A 294 -3.32 -17.84 16.54
C VAL A 294 -4.18 -19.10 16.44
N PRO A 295 -5.47 -19.00 16.10
CA PRO A 295 -6.33 -20.15 15.85
C PRO A 295 -5.78 -21.07 14.76
N ARG A 296 -6.07 -22.38 14.85
CA ARG A 296 -5.62 -23.38 13.87
C ARG A 296 -6.06 -23.10 12.43
N GLY A 297 -7.15 -22.34 12.26
CA GLY A 297 -7.68 -21.95 10.95
C GLY A 297 -6.98 -20.74 10.33
N THR A 298 -6.07 -20.06 11.04
CA THR A 298 -5.38 -18.87 10.51
C THR A 298 -4.31 -19.28 9.50
N VAL A 299 -4.50 -18.86 8.26
CA VAL A 299 -3.64 -19.19 7.12
C VAL A 299 -2.72 -18.02 6.80
N MET A 300 -1.43 -18.30 6.63
CA MET A 300 -0.48 -17.38 6.00
C MET A 300 -0.29 -17.78 4.54
N HIS A 301 -0.50 -16.85 3.62
CA HIS A 301 -0.37 -17.03 2.17
C HIS A 301 0.68 -16.08 1.58
N PRO A 302 1.92 -16.54 1.38
CA PRO A 302 2.94 -15.76 0.70
C PRO A 302 2.62 -15.59 -0.79
N THR A 303 2.69 -14.37 -1.32
CA THR A 303 2.54 -14.10 -2.75
C THR A 303 3.30 -12.83 -3.17
N SER A 304 3.24 -12.46 -4.44
CA SER A 304 3.94 -11.28 -4.99
C SER A 304 2.93 -10.16 -5.28
N PRO A 305 3.32 -8.87 -5.22
CA PRO A 305 2.50 -7.75 -5.70
C PRO A 305 2.03 -7.87 -7.15
N ALA A 306 2.77 -8.60 -8.00
CA ALA A 306 2.33 -8.92 -9.36
C ALA A 306 1.11 -9.87 -9.40
N VAL A 307 0.96 -10.68 -8.35
CA VAL A 307 -0.16 -11.63 -8.14
C VAL A 307 -1.26 -11.02 -7.26
N GLU A 308 -0.98 -10.04 -6.41
CA GLU A 308 -2.01 -9.41 -5.59
C GLU A 308 -1.69 -7.93 -5.38
N LEU A 309 -2.50 -7.05 -5.96
CA LEU A 309 -2.26 -5.61 -5.95
C LEU A 309 -2.52 -4.99 -4.58
N LEU A 310 -3.34 -5.64 -3.74
CA LEU A 310 -3.61 -5.15 -2.37
C LEU A 310 -2.38 -5.23 -1.46
N LEU A 311 -1.30 -5.93 -1.86
CA LEU A 311 0.00 -5.84 -1.20
C LEU A 311 0.64 -4.45 -1.32
N TRP A 312 0.16 -3.57 -2.19
CA TRP A 312 0.64 -2.18 -2.25
C TRP A 312 0.21 -1.38 -1.03
N LEU A 313 -0.92 -1.73 -0.40
CA LEU A 313 -1.45 -1.01 0.76
C LEU A 313 -0.48 -1.02 1.96
N PRO A 314 -0.01 -2.19 2.45
CA PRO A 314 0.97 -2.20 3.52
C PRO A 314 2.34 -1.63 3.10
N ASP A 315 2.76 -1.73 1.83
CA ASP A 315 3.98 -1.06 1.31
C ASP A 315 3.88 0.47 1.41
N LEU A 316 2.72 1.04 1.02
CA LEU A 316 2.45 2.48 1.13
C LEU A 316 2.55 2.95 2.59
N VAL A 317 1.85 2.26 3.49
CA VAL A 317 1.79 2.62 4.91
C VAL A 317 3.15 2.42 5.58
N SER A 318 3.85 1.31 5.31
CA SER A 318 5.18 1.03 5.87
C SER A 318 6.20 2.06 5.37
N SER A 319 6.16 2.43 4.09
CA SER A 319 7.02 3.46 3.49
C SER A 319 6.73 4.85 4.05
N ALA A 320 5.46 5.22 4.20
CA ALA A 320 5.06 6.49 4.81
C ALA A 320 5.52 6.60 6.26
N TYR A 321 5.33 5.53 7.06
CA TYR A 321 5.78 5.50 8.44
C TYR A 321 7.32 5.53 8.53
N ARG A 322 8.02 4.77 7.67
CA ARG A 322 9.48 4.81 7.54
C ARG A 322 9.99 6.24 7.27
N ARG A 323 9.33 6.99 6.38
CA ARG A 323 9.68 8.38 6.09
C ARG A 323 9.58 9.26 7.33
N SER A 324 8.55 9.07 8.17
CA SER A 324 8.39 9.82 9.42
C SER A 324 9.58 9.64 10.39
N LEU A 325 10.23 8.48 10.34
CA LEU A 325 11.37 8.12 11.20
C LEU A 325 12.73 8.57 10.62
N THR A 326 12.85 8.58 9.30
CA THR A 326 14.16 8.67 8.62
C THR A 326 14.39 9.96 7.84
N HIS A 327 13.33 10.73 7.54
CA HIS A 327 13.41 11.90 6.67
C HIS A 327 12.99 13.19 7.38
N HIS A 328 13.48 14.32 6.87
CA HIS A 328 13.20 15.66 7.40
C HIS A 328 12.52 16.59 6.39
N ASP A 329 12.28 16.12 5.17
CA ASP A 329 11.55 16.85 4.13
C ASP A 329 10.02 16.69 4.27
N GLN A 330 9.24 17.19 3.31
CA GLN A 330 7.76 17.11 3.36
C GLN A 330 7.23 15.67 3.36
N THR A 331 7.97 14.69 2.82
CA THR A 331 7.54 13.29 2.79
C THR A 331 7.44 12.67 4.17
N LYS A 332 8.05 13.28 5.21
CA LYS A 332 7.90 12.83 6.60
C LYS A 332 6.45 12.90 7.10
N LYS A 333 5.61 13.72 6.46
CA LYS A 333 4.20 13.93 6.81
C LYS A 333 3.24 12.98 6.11
N LEU A 334 3.71 12.13 5.19
CA LEU A 334 2.85 11.21 4.45
C LEU A 334 2.05 10.29 5.38
N PHE A 335 2.65 9.86 6.49
CA PHE A 335 1.97 9.01 7.46
C PHE A 335 0.80 9.73 8.16
N ASP A 336 0.81 11.06 8.22
CA ASP A 336 -0.27 11.83 8.87
C ASP A 336 -1.61 11.62 8.18
N ILE A 337 -1.62 11.28 6.89
CA ILE A 337 -2.82 11.03 6.08
C ILE A 337 -3.61 9.81 6.59
N VAL A 338 -2.91 8.77 7.03
CA VAL A 338 -3.50 7.50 7.47
C VAL A 338 -3.42 7.29 8.98
N ARG A 339 -2.85 8.25 9.72
CA ARG A 339 -2.55 8.16 11.15
C ARG A 339 -3.77 7.80 11.99
N ASP A 340 -4.92 8.39 11.68
CA ASP A 340 -6.16 8.19 12.46
C ASP A 340 -6.74 6.78 12.30
N ARG A 341 -6.30 6.03 11.29
CA ARG A 341 -6.67 4.63 11.03
C ARG A 341 -5.53 3.65 11.30
N ALA A 342 -4.44 4.12 11.90
CA ALA A 342 -3.27 3.32 12.22
C ALA A 342 -3.26 2.93 13.70
N HIS A 343 -3.13 1.64 13.99
CA HIS A 343 -3.00 1.11 15.33
C HIS A 343 -1.62 0.47 15.51
N PHE A 344 -0.99 0.75 16.64
CA PHE A 344 0.28 0.14 17.00
C PHE A 344 0.05 -1.08 17.90
N VAL A 345 0.82 -2.14 17.65
CA VAL A 345 0.84 -3.35 18.45
C VAL A 345 2.26 -3.70 18.84
N ASP A 346 2.41 -4.32 20.00
CA ASP A 346 3.72 -4.68 20.53
C ASP A 346 4.28 -5.93 19.82
N PRO A 347 5.58 -5.97 19.50
CA PRO A 347 6.27 -7.20 19.12
C PRO A 347 6.18 -8.27 20.22
N LEU A 348 6.16 -9.54 19.82
CA LEU A 348 6.10 -10.69 20.73
C LEU A 348 7.36 -11.56 20.61
N HIS A 349 8.28 -11.40 21.56
CA HIS A 349 9.59 -12.07 21.60
C HIS A 349 9.57 -13.54 21.98
#